data_AF-A0A349BRY9-F1
#
_entry.id   AF-A0A349BRY9-F1
#
_cell.length_a   1.000
_cell.length_b   1.000
_cell.length_c   1.000
_cell.angle_alpha   90.00
_cell.angle_beta   90.00
_cell.angle_gamma   90.00
#
_symmetry.space_group_name_H-M   'P 1'
#
loop_
_entity.id
_entity.type
_entity.pdbx_description
1 polymer ?
#
loop_
_entity_poly.entity_id
_entity_poly.type
_entity_poly.pdbx_seq_one_letter_code
_entity_poly.pdbx_strand_id
1 'polypeptide(L)' 'AQSERFVPHFHIPLQSGSDVILKSMRRRYLSKIYKERIRMIKKVMPDACIGADVIVGYPGET' A
#
# COMPACT_ATOMS: atom_id res chain seq x y z
N ALA A 1 -13.07 7.92 -12.93
CA ALA A 1 -12.72 8.78 -11.78
C ALA A 1 -13.67 9.98 -11.65
N GLN A 2 -14.96 9.82 -11.93
CA GLN A 2 -15.96 10.91 -11.93
C GLN A 2 -17.21 10.48 -11.15
N SER A 3 -17.03 9.68 -10.10
CA SER A 3 -18.16 9.30 -9.26
C SER A 3 -18.43 10.41 -8.24
N GLU A 4 -19.66 10.88 -8.17
CA GLU A 4 -20.10 11.85 -7.15
C GLU A 4 -20.34 11.19 -5.77
N ARG A 5 -20.27 9.86 -5.71
CA ARG A 5 -20.56 9.09 -4.48
C ARG A 5 -19.29 8.56 -3.80
N PHE A 6 -18.18 8.47 -4.54
CA PHE A 6 -16.93 7.92 -4.03
C PHE A 6 -15.83 8.97 -4.09
N VAL A 7 -15.33 9.34 -2.91
CA VAL A 7 -14.12 10.15 -2.79
C VAL A 7 -12.94 9.33 -3.34
N PRO A 8 -12.01 9.92 -4.11
CA PRO A 8 -10.82 9.24 -4.62
C PRO A 8 -9.80 9.01 -3.49
N HIS A 9 -10.17 8.25 -2.48
CA HIS A 9 -9.33 7.87 -1.35
C HIS A 9 -9.20 6.35 -1.29
N PHE A 10 -7.96 5.87 -1.26
CA PHE A 10 -7.65 4.45 -1.22
C PHE A 10 -6.87 4.14 0.06
N HIS A 11 -7.46 3.35 0.94
CA HIS A 11 -6.75 2.78 2.08
C HIS A 11 -6.14 1.44 1.67
N ILE A 12 -4.82 1.41 1.48
CA ILE A 12 -4.09 0.23 1.02
C ILE A 12 -3.02 -0.08 2.07
N PRO A 13 -3.15 -1.19 2.82
CA PRO A 13 -2.20 -1.50 3.89
C PRO A 13 -0.83 -1.88 3.31
N LEU A 14 0.21 -1.14 3.67
CA LEU A 14 1.60 -1.48 3.33
C LEU A 14 2.16 -2.53 4.31
N GLN A 15 1.85 -2.36 5.60
CA GLN A 15 2.28 -3.16 6.75
C GLN A 15 3.78 -3.10 7.03
N SER A 16 4.63 -3.37 6.04
CA SER A 16 6.09 -3.19 6.12
C SER A 16 6.66 -2.85 4.75
N GLY A 17 7.72 -2.03 4.74
CA GLY A 17 8.48 -1.74 3.53
C GLY A 17 9.44 -2.86 3.12
N SER A 18 9.67 -3.86 3.98
CA SER A 18 10.62 -4.94 3.73
C SER A 18 9.91 -6.21 3.25
N ASP A 19 10.32 -6.72 2.08
CA ASP A 19 9.81 -7.98 1.54
C ASP A 19 10.08 -9.18 2.46
N VAL A 20 11.19 -9.14 3.22
CA VAL A 20 11.52 -10.18 4.20
C VAL A 20 10.52 -10.16 5.34
N ILE A 21 10.21 -8.98 5.86
CA ILE A 21 9.22 -8.80 6.94
C ILE A 21 7.82 -9.14 6.45
N LEU A 22 7.42 -8.69 5.26
CA LEU A 22 6.13 -9.03 4.66
C LEU A 22 5.94 -10.55 4.50
N LYS A 23 6.97 -11.26 4.06
CA LYS A 23 6.96 -12.74 3.98
C LYS A 23 6.87 -13.37 5.36
N SER A 24 7.61 -12.87 6.34
CA SER A 24 7.54 -13.35 7.73
C SER A 24 6.14 -13.16 8.33
N MET A 25 5.48 -12.03 8.03
CA MET A 25 4.08 -11.74 8.34
C MET A 25 3.07 -12.57 7.53
N ARG A 26 3.52 -13.51 6.68
CA ARG A 26 2.70 -14.33 5.78
C ARG A 26 1.84 -13.51 4.81
N ARG A 27 2.28 -12.31 4.43
CA ARG A 27 1.62 -11.52 3.38
C ARG A 27 1.91 -12.15 2.02
N ARG A 28 0.87 -12.25 1.18
CA ARG A 28 0.95 -12.78 -0.20
C ARG A 28 1.31 -11.72 -1.24
N TYR A 29 1.72 -10.53 -0.79
CA TYR A 29 2.14 -9.42 -1.63
C TYR A 29 3.51 -8.92 -1.16
N LEU A 30 4.22 -8.28 -2.08
CA LEU A 30 5.53 -7.68 -1.85
C LEU A 30 5.47 -6.17 -2.08
N SER A 31 6.47 -5.46 -1.58
CA SER A 31 6.61 -4.01 -1.70
C SER A 31 6.54 -3.53 -3.16
N LYS A 32 7.08 -4.32 -4.11
CA LYS A 32 7.01 -4.02 -5.55
C LYS A 32 5.57 -3.92 -6.05
N ILE A 33 4.72 -4.90 -5.73
CA ILE A 33 3.31 -4.92 -6.17
C ILE A 33 2.56 -3.74 -5.56
N TYR A 34 2.82 -3.43 -4.29
CA TYR A 34 2.25 -2.26 -3.64
C TYR A 34 2.62 -0.98 -4.41
N LYS A 35 3.91 -0.78 -4.70
CA LYS A 35 4.41 0.39 -5.43
C LYS A 35 3.82 0.51 -6.84
N GLU A 36 3.70 -0.60 -7.56
CA GLU A 36 3.06 -0.65 -8.88
C GLU A 36 1.59 -0.24 -8.83
N ARG A 37 0.84 -0.73 -7.83
CA ARG A 37 -0.56 -0.34 -7.61
C ARG A 37 -0.71 1.15 -7.33
N ILE A 38 0.11 1.70 -6.44
CA ILE A 38 0.06 3.14 -6.14
C ILE A 38 0.39 3.98 -7.37
N ARG A 39 1.41 3.59 -8.15
CA ARG A 39 1.74 4.28 -9.41
C ARG A 39 0.60 4.22 -10.41
N MET A 40 -0.07 3.08 -10.55
CA MET A 40 -1.23 2.95 -11.42
C MET A 40 -2.39 3.85 -10.98
N ILE A 41 -2.70 3.86 -9.69
CA ILE A 41 -3.75 4.72 -9.12
C ILE A 41 -3.43 6.18 -9.39
N LYS A 42 -2.21 6.64 -9.07
CA LYS A 42 -1.79 8.03 -9.30
C LYS A 42 -1.71 8.42 -10.78
N LYS A 43 -1.44 7.46 -11.68
CA LYS A 43 -1.47 7.72 -13.13
C LYS A 43 -2.90 7.96 -13.64
N VAL A 44 -3.88 7.22 -13.11
CA VAL A 44 -5.29 7.32 -13.53
C VAL A 44 -6.05 8.40 -12.76
N MET A 45 -5.67 8.64 -11.51
CA MET A 45 -6.26 9.59 -10.57
C MET A 45 -5.15 10.32 -9.80
N PRO A 46 -4.55 11.36 -10.38
CA PRO A 46 -3.44 12.11 -9.77
C PRO A 46 -3.76 12.63 -8.37
N ASP A 47 -4.99 13.09 -8.17
CA ASP A 47 -5.48 13.68 -6.91
C ASP A 47 -5.92 12.63 -5.89
N ALA A 48 -5.79 11.33 -6.18
CA ALA A 48 -6.23 10.29 -5.26
C ALA A 48 -5.39 10.28 -3.98
N CYS A 49 -6.03 10.35 -2.82
CA CYS A 49 -5.38 10.20 -1.53
C CYS A 49 -5.10 8.72 -1.25
N ILE A 50 -3.93 8.41 -0.68
CA ILE A 50 -3.53 7.04 -0.32
C ILE A 50 -3.31 6.98 1.18
N GLY A 51 -4.16 6.23 1.89
CA GLY A 51 -3.94 5.83 3.28
C GLY A 51 -3.19 4.52 3.34
N ALA A 52 -2.28 4.36 4.30
CA ALA A 52 -1.52 3.13 4.51
C ALA A 52 -1.24 2.90 5.98
N ASP A 53 -1.37 1.65 6.41
CA ASP A 53 -0.99 1.22 7.75
C ASP A 53 0.43 0.63 7.70
N VAL A 54 1.26 0.96 8.70
CA VAL A 54 2.62 0.44 8.86
C VAL A 54 2.78 -0.10 10.27
N ILE A 55 3.40 -1.26 10.39
CA ILE A 55 3.78 -1.90 11.66
C ILE A 55 5.29 -1.83 11.75
N VAL A 56 5.79 -1.30 12.87
CA VAL A 56 7.21 -1.18 13.18
C VAL A 56 7.56 -2.06 14.37
N GLY A 57 8.83 -2.42 14.51
CA GLY A 57 9.31 -3.26 15.61
C GLY A 57 8.86 -4.72 15.52
N TYR A 58 8.58 -5.20 14.32
CA TYR A 58 8.24 -6.61 14.11
C TYR A 58 9.43 -7.53 14.47
N PRO A 59 9.21 -8.71 15.06
CA PRO A 59 10.31 -9.63 15.36
C PRO A 59 11.18 -9.96 14.13
N GLY A 60 12.44 -9.56 14.16
CA GLY A 60 13.38 -9.70 13.05
C GLY A 60 13.49 -8.49 12.12
N GLU A 61 12.84 -7.37 12.45
CA GLU A 61 13.06 -6.06 11.81
C GLU A 61 14.40 -5.48 12.27
N THR A 62 15.22 -5.03 11.32
CA THR A 62 16.58 -4.50 11.51
C THR A 62 16.72 -3.13 10.89
#